data_AF-A0A6L7VPC5-F1
#
_entry.id   AF-A0A6L7VPC5-F1
#
_cell.length_a   1.000
_cell.length_b   1.000
_cell.length_c   1.000
_cell.angle_alpha   90.00
_cell.angle_beta   90.00
_cell.angle_gamma   90.00
#
_symmetry.space_group_name_H-M   'P 1'
#
loop_
_entity.id
_entity.type
_entity.pdbx_description
1 polymer ?
#
loop_
_entity_poly.entity_id
_entity_poly.type
_entity_poly.pdbx_seq_one_letter_code
_entity_poly.pdbx_strand_id
1 'polypeptide(L)'
;MLTYLEPSTSDDAEYVAVQTCVVRTVLMPSIEAITSFTVITQSGYQGIHQIQDHATQYVVWRLIIRTNWRTRTVVMAKNLEENEKNDIFERPTLIWPIIEYRKDLRHRLIDVAKAQQWSYFFEEIEKEDSFINTTRPLGLAKYAPLHHAAYGGAPRAVVEQLIEAGAWRTLRDAHGNRPVDIAQHRGQNHLLPVLQPTYCKQVEKAVLDTIETYFHATVLSYSRYCPIDKLLLPQIEPLLEHEDAEMFYRVPGLYGGISYRFDFDQEVALISTGSSRMSWGVLAVHRITVNGVEDLRDR
;
A
#
# COMPACT_ATOMS: atom_id res chain seq x y z
N MET A 1 15.78 30.25 -3.35
CA MET A 1 16.86 30.07 -4.34
C MET A 1 17.31 28.63 -4.23
N LEU A 2 17.02 27.80 -5.24
CA LEU A 2 17.52 26.42 -5.32
C LEU A 2 18.96 26.50 -5.84
N THR A 3 19.94 26.12 -5.03
CA THR A 3 21.32 25.96 -5.51
C THR A 3 21.53 24.47 -5.73
N TYR A 4 21.63 24.06 -6.99
CA TYR A 4 22.11 22.72 -7.33
C TYR A 4 23.61 22.68 -7.04
N LEU A 5 24.06 21.74 -6.21
CA LEU A 5 25.48 21.40 -6.12
C LEU A 5 25.79 20.41 -7.24
N GLU A 6 26.82 20.70 -8.04
CA GLU A 6 27.27 19.82 -9.12
C GLU A 6 27.76 18.46 -8.56
N PRO A 7 27.60 17.37 -9.33
CA PRO A 7 27.95 16.04 -8.89
C PRO A 7 29.47 15.89 -8.70
N SER A 8 29.88 15.31 -7.56
CA SER A 8 31.25 14.83 -7.39
C SER A 8 31.50 13.64 -8.33
N THR A 9 32.62 13.66 -9.05
CA THR A 9 33.03 12.70 -10.10
C THR A 9 33.46 11.32 -9.59
N SER A 10 32.79 10.76 -8.58
CA SER A 10 32.94 9.35 -8.20
C SER A 10 31.64 8.60 -8.47
N ASP A 11 31.74 7.36 -8.96
CA ASP A 11 30.64 6.47 -9.39
C ASP A 11 29.56 6.14 -8.32
N ASP A 12 29.62 6.76 -7.13
CA ASP A 12 28.64 6.72 -6.04
C ASP A 12 27.91 8.07 -5.91
N ALA A 13 27.18 8.51 -6.93
CA ALA A 13 26.48 9.79 -6.89
C ALA A 13 25.23 9.74 -5.97
N GLU A 14 25.39 10.09 -4.69
CA GLU A 14 24.30 10.57 -3.83
C GLU A 14 23.77 11.92 -4.36
N TYR A 15 22.55 11.95 -4.89
CA TYR A 15 21.89 13.23 -5.19
C TYR A 15 21.38 13.86 -3.88
N VAL A 16 22.08 14.89 -3.41
CA VAL A 16 21.66 15.68 -2.24
C VAL A 16 20.87 16.90 -2.73
N ALA A 17 19.55 16.82 -2.69
CA ALA A 17 18.69 18.00 -2.88
C ALA A 17 18.57 18.76 -1.55
N VAL A 18 19.23 19.91 -1.43
CA VAL A 18 19.08 20.79 -0.25
C VAL A 18 17.98 21.81 -0.54
N GLN A 19 16.82 21.62 0.09
CA GLN A 19 15.71 22.57 -0.03
C GLN A 19 15.59 23.38 1.27
N THR A 20 15.89 24.68 1.19
CA THR A 20 15.78 25.59 2.33
C THR A 20 14.34 26.09 2.45
N CYS A 21 13.61 25.66 3.49
CA CYS A 21 12.29 26.19 3.83
C CYS A 21 12.41 27.20 4.99
N VAL A 22 11.74 28.34 4.87
CA VAL A 22 11.56 29.30 5.97
C VAL A 22 10.23 28.99 6.65
N VAL A 23 10.27 28.58 7.92
CA VAL A 23 9.06 28.29 8.71
C VAL A 23 8.77 29.49 9.61
N ARG A 24 7.52 29.99 9.57
CA ARG A 24 7.05 31.07 10.46
C ARG A 24 6.40 30.45 11.70
N THR A 25 6.99 30.66 12.87
CA THR A 25 6.41 30.22 14.14
C THR A 25 5.88 31.42 14.91
N VAL A 26 4.60 31.41 15.29
CA VAL A 26 4.07 32.35 16.29
C VAL A 26 4.41 31.76 17.66
N LEU A 27 5.27 32.44 18.41
CA LEU A 27 5.64 32.08 19.78
C LEU A 27 4.39 32.11 20.68
N MET A 28 3.98 30.96 21.21
CA MET A 28 3.20 30.88 22.45
C MET A 28 4.13 30.49 23.60
N PRO A 29 3.98 31.06 24.82
CA PRO A 29 4.99 30.99 25.86
C PRO A 29 4.93 29.70 26.72
N SER A 30 4.63 28.55 26.12
CA SER A 30 4.75 27.24 26.79
C SER A 30 5.25 26.18 25.81
N ILE A 31 6.40 25.59 26.10
CA ILE A 31 7.21 24.72 25.22
C ILE A 31 6.58 23.33 24.94
N GLU A 32 5.35 23.05 25.35
CA GLU A 32 4.77 21.69 25.26
C GLU A 32 3.76 21.42 24.13
N ALA A 33 3.54 22.32 23.18
CA ALA A 33 2.62 22.03 22.07
C ALA A 33 3.11 22.61 20.74
N ILE A 34 3.91 21.82 20.02
CA ILE A 34 3.98 21.92 18.57
C ILE A 34 3.41 20.61 18.00
N THR A 35 2.10 20.60 17.75
CA THR A 35 1.34 19.41 17.37
C THR A 35 1.06 19.30 15.87
N SER A 36 1.51 20.23 15.04
CA SER A 36 1.34 20.13 13.58
C SER A 36 2.28 21.04 12.80
N PHE A 37 2.80 20.55 11.68
CA PHE A 37 3.34 21.39 10.61
C PHE A 37 2.71 20.96 9.28
N THR A 38 2.23 21.93 8.51
CA THR A 38 1.80 21.73 7.12
C THR A 38 2.92 22.20 6.21
N VAL A 39 3.57 21.28 5.49
CA VAL A 39 4.48 21.63 4.41
C VAL A 39 3.62 21.99 3.19
N ILE A 40 3.36 23.27 2.99
CA ILE A 40 2.73 23.77 1.76
C ILE A 40 3.84 23.94 0.73
N THR A 41 3.99 22.99 -0.20
CA THR A 41 4.80 23.21 -1.40
C THR A 41 3.95 23.97 -2.41
N GLN A 42 3.97 25.31 -2.37
CA GLN A 42 3.50 26.11 -3.51
C GLN A 42 4.62 26.18 -4.56
N SER A 43 4.43 25.47 -5.67
CA SER A 43 5.16 25.73 -6.90
C SER A 43 4.66 27.04 -7.51
N GLY A 44 5.33 28.15 -7.22
CA GLY A 44 4.97 29.45 -7.78
C GLY A 44 5.84 30.57 -7.21
N TYR A 45 6.76 31.06 -8.02
CA TYR A 45 7.61 32.22 -7.74
C TYR A 45 6.75 33.50 -7.64
N GLN A 46 7.03 34.38 -6.66
CA GLN A 46 7.36 35.81 -6.82
C GLN A 46 7.16 36.61 -5.52
N GLY A 47 8.13 37.46 -5.18
CA GLY A 47 7.95 38.64 -4.32
C GLY A 47 8.30 38.48 -2.84
N ILE A 48 9.56 38.75 -2.47
CA ILE A 48 9.90 39.14 -1.09
C ILE A 48 9.34 40.55 -0.89
N HIS A 49 8.16 40.68 -0.29
CA HIS A 49 7.77 41.94 0.33
C HIS A 49 8.46 42.01 1.70
N GLN A 50 9.36 42.99 1.84
CA GLN A 50 9.96 43.40 3.10
C GLN A 50 8.84 43.76 4.08
N ILE A 51 8.60 42.89 5.07
CA ILE A 51 7.85 43.27 6.27
C ILE A 51 8.90 43.72 7.28
N GLN A 52 9.12 45.03 7.35
CA GLN A 52 9.74 45.64 8.51
C GLN A 52 8.72 45.57 9.64
N ASP A 53 8.90 44.64 10.57
CA ASP A 53 8.29 44.74 11.87
C ASP A 53 9.27 44.30 12.97
N HIS A 54 9.54 45.25 13.85
CA HIS A 54 10.55 45.20 14.90
C HIS A 54 9.96 44.55 16.16
N ALA A 55 9.82 43.22 16.20
CA ALA A 55 9.67 42.46 17.47
C ALA A 55 9.56 40.92 17.32
N THR A 56 10.06 40.31 16.24
CA THR A 56 10.00 38.83 16.11
C THR A 56 11.39 38.25 15.94
N GLN A 57 11.85 37.44 16.91
CA GLN A 57 13.03 36.59 16.72
C GLN A 57 12.70 35.51 15.69
N TYR A 58 13.44 35.47 14.59
CA TYR A 58 13.34 34.42 13.58
C TYR A 58 14.32 33.30 13.96
N VAL A 59 13.81 32.07 14.13
CA VAL A 59 14.66 30.87 14.16
C VAL A 59 14.67 30.30 12.74
N VAL A 60 15.82 30.36 12.07
CA VAL A 60 15.99 29.82 10.72
C VAL A 60 16.36 28.34 10.84
N TRP A 61 15.46 27.46 10.41
CA TRP A 61 15.71 26.02 10.38
C TRP A 61 16.36 25.64 9.05
N ARG A 62 17.50 24.96 9.08
CA ARG A 62 18.11 24.34 7.90
C ARG A 62 17.79 22.86 7.90
N LEU A 63 16.81 22.47 7.07
CA LEU A 63 16.41 21.07 6.90
C LEU A 63 17.22 20.46 5.77
N ILE A 64 17.99 19.41 6.07
CA ILE A 64 18.67 18.60 5.04
C ILE A 64 17.85 17.33 4.86
N ILE A 65 17.32 17.15 3.65
CA ILE A 65 16.58 15.95 3.26
C ILE A 65 17.54 15.10 2.42
N ARG A 66 17.99 13.96 2.96
CA ARG A 66 18.67 12.95 2.17
C ARG A 66 17.66 11.89 1.75
N THR A 67 17.59 11.62 0.45
CA THR A 67 16.74 10.57 -0.10
C THR A 67 17.65 9.46 -0.63
N ASN A 68 17.44 8.24 -0.16
CA ASN A 68 18.05 7.05 -0.75
C ASN A 68 16.99 6.28 -1.52
N TRP A 69 17.11 6.28 -2.85
CA TRP A 69 16.12 5.68 -3.76
C TRP A 69 16.11 4.15 -3.70
N ARG A 70 17.23 3.49 -3.31
CA ARG A 70 17.30 2.03 -3.18
C ARG A 70 16.62 1.53 -1.92
N THR A 71 16.75 2.24 -0.81
CA THR A 71 16.17 1.84 0.48
C THR A 71 14.82 2.51 0.78
N ARG A 72 14.39 3.46 -0.07
CA ARG A 72 13.22 4.33 0.13
C ARG A 72 13.22 4.99 1.52
N THR A 73 14.40 5.34 2.02
CA THR A 73 14.56 6.01 3.31
C THR A 73 14.76 7.49 3.09
N VAL A 74 14.00 8.29 3.82
CA VAL A 74 14.21 9.73 3.95
C VAL A 74 14.87 9.95 5.30
N VAL A 75 16.00 10.65 5.34
CA VAL A 75 16.66 11.04 6.58
C VAL A 75 16.59 12.56 6.70
N MET A 76 15.97 13.04 7.78
CA MET A 76 15.97 14.44 8.14
C MET A 76 16.94 14.65 9.30
N ALA A 77 17.97 15.47 9.09
CA ALA A 77 18.91 15.84 10.14
C ALA A 77 18.68 17.29 10.56
N LYS A 78 18.64 17.54 11.87
CA LYS A 78 18.68 18.87 12.45
C LYS A 78 20.13 19.34 12.42
N ASN A 79 20.42 20.43 11.72
CA ASN A 79 21.70 21.11 11.92
C ASN A 79 21.49 22.13 13.06
N LEU A 80 21.82 21.72 14.28
CA LEU A 80 22.03 22.68 15.37
C LEU A 80 23.40 23.31 15.13
N GLU A 81 23.49 24.62 15.24
CA GLU A 81 24.76 25.32 15.18
C GLU A 81 25.76 24.70 16.17
N GLU A 82 27.02 24.66 15.72
CA GLU A 82 28.18 24.03 16.34
C GLU A 82 28.27 24.31 17.85
N ASN A 83 27.95 23.32 18.70
CA ASN A 83 28.74 22.94 19.88
C ASN A 83 28.09 21.98 20.88
N GLU A 84 26.87 21.48 20.67
CA GLU A 84 26.30 20.49 21.59
C GLU A 84 26.08 19.16 20.90
N LYS A 85 26.85 18.16 21.38
CA LYS A 85 26.80 16.71 21.14
C LYS A 85 25.72 16.26 20.14
N ASN A 86 26.18 15.59 19.10
CA ASN A 86 25.38 14.80 18.16
C ASN A 86 24.52 13.76 18.89
N ASP A 87 23.39 14.18 19.47
CA ASP A 87 22.30 13.29 19.83
C ASP A 87 21.57 12.96 18.53
N ILE A 88 22.01 11.85 17.92
CA ILE A 88 21.26 11.18 16.88
C ILE A 88 19.98 10.67 17.54
N PHE A 89 18.90 11.45 17.45
CA PHE A 89 17.57 10.95 17.75
C PHE A 89 17.17 9.96 16.66
N GLU A 90 17.52 8.68 16.84
CA GLU A 90 16.87 7.56 16.13
C GLU A 90 15.43 7.41 16.65
N ARG A 91 14.58 8.41 16.37
CA ARG A 91 13.13 8.27 16.50
C ARG A 91 12.57 8.11 15.09
N PRO A 92 11.79 7.06 14.80
CA PRO A 92 11.26 6.79 13.46
C PRO A 92 10.12 7.76 13.12
N THR A 93 10.43 9.04 12.95
CA THR A 93 9.45 10.12 12.70
C THR A 93 8.91 10.15 11.27
N LEU A 94 9.47 9.35 10.35
CA LEU A 94 9.04 9.28 8.95
C LEU A 94 8.28 8.00 8.57
N ILE A 95 8.20 7.01 9.45
CA ILE A 95 7.36 5.82 9.23
C ILE A 95 5.87 6.19 9.41
N TRP A 96 5.56 7.10 10.34
CA TRP A 96 4.20 7.52 10.63
C TRP A 96 3.52 8.26 9.46
N PRO A 97 4.13 9.29 8.83
CA PRO A 97 3.53 9.98 7.68
C PRO A 97 3.27 9.07 6.48
N ILE A 98 4.14 8.08 6.22
CA ILE A 98 3.96 7.15 5.09
C ILE A 98 2.80 6.18 5.36
N ILE A 99 2.67 5.67 6.59
CA ILE A 99 1.56 4.78 6.95
C ILE A 99 0.22 5.53 6.90
N GLU A 100 0.18 6.76 7.40
CA GLU A 100 -1.01 7.62 7.39
C GLU A 100 -1.41 7.99 5.95
N TYR A 101 -0.44 8.43 5.13
CA TYR A 101 -0.64 8.69 3.71
C TYR A 101 -1.23 7.49 2.96
N ARG A 102 -0.67 6.27 3.17
CA ARG A 102 -1.17 5.06 2.49
C ARG A 102 -2.57 4.63 2.97
N LYS A 103 -2.91 4.89 4.23
CA LYS A 103 -4.28 4.67 4.74
C LYS A 103 -5.27 5.63 4.08
N ASP A 104 -4.91 6.90 4.01
CA ASP A 104 -5.75 7.95 3.41
C ASP A 104 -5.92 7.73 1.91
N LEU A 105 -4.85 7.35 1.21
CA LEU A 105 -4.90 7.01 -0.21
C LEU A 105 -5.86 5.84 -0.48
N ARG A 106 -5.79 4.77 0.33
CA ARG A 106 -6.70 3.63 0.20
C ARG A 106 -8.16 4.05 0.33
N HIS A 107 -8.51 4.83 1.35
CA HIS A 107 -9.88 5.30 1.54
C HIS A 107 -10.33 6.18 0.37
N ARG A 108 -9.48 7.12 -0.05
CA ARG A 108 -9.75 8.01 -1.17
C ARG A 108 -10.00 7.26 -2.47
N LEU A 109 -9.15 6.28 -2.81
CA LEU A 109 -9.31 5.44 -4.00
C LEU A 109 -10.67 4.74 -4.02
N ILE A 110 -11.10 4.20 -2.89
CA ILE A 110 -12.43 3.56 -2.78
C ILE A 110 -13.57 4.58 -2.93
N ASP A 111 -13.44 5.77 -2.34
CA ASP A 111 -14.47 6.81 -2.45
C ASP A 111 -14.61 7.34 -3.88
N VAL A 112 -13.49 7.52 -4.58
CA VAL A 112 -13.41 7.93 -5.98
C VAL A 112 -14.00 6.85 -6.91
N ALA A 113 -13.64 5.57 -6.70
CA ALA A 113 -14.21 4.45 -7.45
C ALA A 113 -15.73 4.33 -7.23
N LYS A 114 -16.18 4.49 -5.98
CA LYS A 114 -17.61 4.50 -5.64
C LYS A 114 -18.34 5.65 -6.33
N ALA A 115 -17.72 6.82 -6.42
CA ALA A 115 -18.24 8.00 -7.11
C ALA A 115 -18.08 7.95 -8.64
N GLN A 116 -17.53 6.87 -9.21
CA GLN A 116 -17.28 6.68 -10.64
C GLN A 116 -16.34 7.73 -11.25
N GLN A 117 -15.42 8.29 -10.46
CA GLN A 117 -14.46 9.32 -10.88
C GLN A 117 -13.18 8.69 -11.43
N TRP A 118 -13.30 7.96 -12.54
CA TRP A 118 -12.24 7.07 -13.04
C TRP A 118 -10.95 7.76 -13.49
N SER A 119 -11.02 8.97 -14.06
CA SER A 119 -9.81 9.72 -14.45
C SER A 119 -8.91 9.98 -13.24
N TYR A 120 -9.48 10.52 -12.15
CA TYR A 120 -8.75 10.76 -10.91
C TYR A 120 -8.29 9.45 -10.24
N PHE A 121 -9.11 8.40 -10.35
CA PHE A 121 -8.73 7.08 -9.84
C PHE A 121 -7.45 6.56 -10.51
N PHE A 122 -7.36 6.64 -11.85
CA PHE A 122 -6.19 6.17 -12.58
C PHE A 122 -4.94 7.03 -12.34
N GLU A 123 -5.08 8.35 -12.20
CA GLU A 123 -3.96 9.24 -11.80
C GLU A 123 -3.35 8.84 -10.45
N GLU A 124 -4.16 8.39 -9.50
CA GLU A 124 -3.67 7.96 -8.18
C GLU A 124 -3.11 6.53 -8.22
N ILE A 125 -3.71 5.62 -8.99
CA ILE A 125 -3.22 4.24 -9.17
C ILE A 125 -1.88 4.22 -9.91
N GLU A 126 -1.63 5.10 -10.87
CA GLU A 126 -0.35 5.20 -11.56
C GLU A 126 0.82 5.49 -10.59
N LYS A 127 0.54 6.18 -9.48
CA LYS A 127 1.52 6.46 -8.43
C LYS A 127 1.75 5.27 -7.50
N GLU A 128 0.77 4.39 -7.35
CA GLU A 128 0.78 3.26 -6.40
C GLU A 128 -0.19 2.15 -6.86
N ASP A 129 0.28 1.35 -7.81
CA ASP A 129 -0.45 0.26 -8.45
C ASP A 129 -0.91 -0.84 -7.48
N SER A 130 -0.19 -1.03 -6.37
CA SER A 130 -0.47 -2.07 -5.37
C SER A 130 -1.83 -1.94 -4.68
N PHE A 131 -2.56 -0.84 -4.92
CA PHE A 131 -3.93 -0.61 -4.44
C PHE A 131 -5.04 -0.94 -5.44
N ILE A 132 -4.75 -1.47 -6.64
CA ILE A 132 -5.76 -1.78 -7.65
C ILE A 132 -6.85 -2.76 -7.17
N ASN A 133 -6.49 -3.70 -6.29
CA ASN A 133 -7.40 -4.67 -5.66
C ASN A 133 -7.72 -4.34 -4.19
N THR A 134 -7.47 -3.09 -3.76
CA THR A 134 -7.70 -2.72 -2.38
C THR A 134 -9.19 -2.67 -2.05
N THR A 135 -9.52 -2.86 -0.79
CA THR A 135 -10.88 -2.72 -0.27
C THR A 135 -10.87 -1.79 0.93
N ARG A 136 -12.04 -1.22 1.26
CA ARG A 136 -12.17 -0.42 2.49
C ARG A 136 -11.91 -1.32 3.70
N PRO A 137 -10.85 -1.08 4.49
CA PRO A 137 -10.62 -1.83 5.72
C PRO A 137 -11.83 -1.67 6.64
N LEU A 138 -12.29 -2.77 7.24
CA LEU A 138 -13.47 -2.80 8.12
C LEU A 138 -14.79 -2.37 7.43
N GLY A 139 -14.79 -2.16 6.11
CA GLY A 139 -16.00 -1.91 5.34
C GLY A 139 -16.83 -3.18 5.21
N LEU A 140 -18.14 -3.09 5.43
CA LEU A 140 -19.03 -4.26 5.45
C LEU A 140 -19.10 -4.99 4.11
N ALA A 141 -19.05 -4.27 2.99
CA ALA A 141 -19.19 -4.87 1.66
C ALA A 141 -17.87 -5.44 1.11
N LYS A 142 -16.70 -4.98 1.59
CA LYS A 142 -15.37 -5.33 1.06
C LYS A 142 -15.25 -5.18 -0.47
N TYR A 143 -15.90 -4.17 -1.05
CA TYR A 143 -15.78 -3.87 -2.48
C TYR A 143 -14.38 -3.36 -2.84
N ALA A 144 -13.85 -3.91 -3.93
CA ALA A 144 -12.68 -3.42 -4.63
C ALA A 144 -13.08 -2.49 -5.79
N PRO A 145 -12.15 -1.75 -6.42
CA PRO A 145 -12.44 -0.89 -7.57
C PRO A 145 -13.25 -1.57 -8.68
N LEU A 146 -12.93 -2.81 -9.03
CA LEU A 146 -13.67 -3.56 -10.05
C LEU A 146 -15.12 -3.88 -9.65
N HIS A 147 -15.39 -4.12 -8.35
CA HIS A 147 -16.75 -4.26 -7.83
C HIS A 147 -17.53 -2.95 -7.93
N HIS A 148 -16.89 -1.81 -7.65
CA HIS A 148 -17.52 -0.48 -7.80
C HIS A 148 -17.83 -0.17 -9.26
N ALA A 149 -16.95 -0.54 -10.20
CA ALA A 149 -17.17 -0.40 -11.63
C ALA A 149 -18.36 -1.23 -12.10
N ALA A 150 -18.43 -2.50 -11.68
CA ALA A 150 -19.56 -3.38 -11.95
C ALA A 150 -20.88 -2.87 -11.35
N TYR A 151 -20.85 -2.39 -10.10
CA TYR A 151 -22.02 -1.88 -9.41
C TYR A 151 -22.60 -0.63 -10.09
N GLY A 152 -21.73 0.32 -10.44
CA GLY A 152 -22.13 1.61 -11.01
C GLY A 152 -22.39 1.58 -12.51
N GLY A 153 -22.11 0.46 -13.19
CA GLY A 153 -22.25 0.37 -14.64
C GLY A 153 -21.23 1.23 -15.37
N ALA A 154 -19.96 1.21 -14.92
CA ALA A 154 -18.88 1.98 -15.53
C ALA A 154 -18.78 1.73 -17.05
N PRO A 155 -18.21 2.68 -17.82
CA PRO A 155 -17.91 2.44 -19.22
C PRO A 155 -17.04 1.19 -19.40
N ARG A 156 -17.30 0.42 -20.45
CA ARG A 156 -16.54 -0.82 -20.73
C ARG A 156 -15.03 -0.57 -20.77
N ALA A 157 -14.58 0.52 -21.39
CA ALA A 157 -13.17 0.89 -21.46
C ALA A 157 -12.52 1.09 -20.09
N VAL A 158 -13.26 1.61 -19.10
CA VAL A 158 -12.76 1.74 -17.72
C VAL A 158 -12.55 0.37 -17.10
N VAL A 159 -13.49 -0.55 -17.32
CA VAL A 159 -13.39 -1.92 -16.80
C VAL A 159 -12.21 -2.66 -17.42
N GLU A 160 -12.02 -2.52 -18.73
CA GLU A 160 -10.85 -3.04 -19.46
C GLU A 160 -9.55 -2.46 -18.89
N GLN A 161 -9.48 -1.15 -18.68
CA GLN A 161 -8.31 -0.49 -18.10
C GLN A 161 -8.01 -0.93 -16.65
N LEU A 162 -9.02 -1.14 -15.82
CA LEU A 162 -8.83 -1.68 -14.46
C LEU A 162 -8.22 -3.09 -14.50
N ILE A 163 -8.73 -3.93 -15.41
CA ILE A 163 -8.24 -5.29 -15.63
C ILE A 163 -6.80 -5.27 -16.14
N GLU A 164 -6.48 -4.41 -17.11
CA GLU A 164 -5.13 -4.22 -17.64
C GLU A 164 -4.16 -3.75 -16.54
N ALA A 165 -4.65 -2.94 -15.60
CA ALA A 165 -3.90 -2.54 -14.40
C ALA A 165 -3.80 -3.63 -13.31
N GLY A 166 -4.30 -4.84 -13.55
CA GLY A 166 -4.19 -5.99 -12.64
C GLY A 166 -5.38 -6.19 -11.69
N ALA A 167 -6.54 -5.59 -11.96
CA ALA A 167 -7.74 -5.86 -11.18
C ALA A 167 -8.24 -7.30 -11.38
N TRP A 168 -8.55 -7.99 -10.28
CA TRP A 168 -8.94 -9.41 -10.28
C TRP A 168 -10.42 -9.60 -10.57
N ARG A 169 -10.75 -10.43 -11.57
CA ARG A 169 -12.13 -10.76 -11.94
C ARG A 169 -12.80 -11.74 -10.98
N THR A 170 -12.00 -12.54 -10.28
CA THR A 170 -12.47 -13.59 -9.36
C THR A 170 -12.46 -13.15 -7.90
N LEU A 171 -11.94 -11.95 -7.59
CA LEU A 171 -11.96 -11.44 -6.22
C LEU A 171 -13.41 -11.33 -5.74
N ARG A 172 -13.72 -11.97 -4.62
CA ARG A 172 -15.07 -11.94 -4.03
C ARG A 172 -15.21 -10.83 -2.99
N ASP A 173 -16.40 -10.25 -2.92
CA ASP A 173 -16.79 -9.30 -1.88
C ASP A 173 -17.09 -10.00 -0.54
N ALA A 174 -17.62 -9.27 0.45
CA ALA A 174 -17.99 -9.84 1.75
C ALA A 174 -19.16 -10.84 1.71
N HIS A 175 -19.94 -10.86 0.63
CA HIS A 175 -21.07 -11.74 0.39
C HIS A 175 -20.72 -12.92 -0.52
N GLY A 176 -19.47 -13.01 -0.98
CA GLY A 176 -19.01 -14.04 -1.91
C GLY A 176 -19.27 -13.72 -3.38
N ASN A 177 -19.74 -12.52 -3.72
CA ASN A 177 -20.01 -12.11 -5.10
C ASN A 177 -18.73 -11.62 -5.77
N ARG A 178 -18.53 -12.03 -7.03
CA ARG A 178 -17.52 -11.46 -7.92
C ARG A 178 -18.05 -10.19 -8.59
N PRO A 179 -17.18 -9.37 -9.23
CA PRO A 179 -17.62 -8.25 -10.04
C PRO A 179 -18.67 -8.62 -11.10
N VAL A 180 -18.53 -9.78 -11.76
CA VAL A 180 -19.52 -10.23 -12.76
C VAL A 180 -20.90 -10.50 -12.16
N ASP A 181 -20.95 -11.08 -10.96
CA ASP A 181 -22.21 -11.37 -10.25
C ASP A 181 -22.92 -10.07 -9.89
N ILE A 182 -22.15 -9.08 -9.40
CA ILE A 182 -22.68 -7.74 -9.11
C ILE A 182 -23.23 -7.09 -10.37
N ALA A 183 -22.49 -7.12 -11.49
CA ALA A 183 -22.95 -6.56 -12.76
C ALA A 183 -24.25 -7.23 -13.22
N GLN A 184 -24.35 -8.56 -13.11
CA GLN A 184 -25.55 -9.32 -13.45
C GLN A 184 -26.74 -8.92 -12.57
N HIS A 185 -26.57 -8.87 -11.25
CA HIS A 185 -27.62 -8.45 -10.31
C HIS A 185 -28.08 -7.01 -10.53
N ARG A 186 -27.19 -6.15 -11.05
CA ARG A 186 -27.47 -4.74 -11.36
C ARG A 186 -28.01 -4.52 -12.78
N GLY A 187 -28.10 -5.57 -13.60
CA GLY A 187 -28.54 -5.47 -14.99
C GLY A 187 -27.52 -4.80 -15.93
N GLN A 188 -26.24 -4.74 -15.54
CA GLN A 188 -25.15 -4.14 -16.32
C GLN A 188 -24.64 -5.12 -17.38
N ASN A 189 -25.53 -5.54 -18.28
CA ASN A 189 -25.30 -6.64 -19.21
C ASN A 189 -24.12 -6.39 -20.17
N HIS A 190 -23.81 -5.12 -20.47
CA HIS A 190 -22.68 -4.74 -21.33
C HIS A 190 -21.32 -5.07 -20.72
N LEU A 191 -21.25 -5.25 -19.39
CA LEU A 191 -20.02 -5.58 -18.67
C LEU A 191 -19.79 -7.08 -18.49
N LEU A 192 -20.81 -7.92 -18.63
CA LEU A 192 -20.68 -9.36 -18.41
C LEU A 192 -19.56 -10.01 -19.23
N PRO A 193 -19.41 -9.71 -20.54
CA PRO A 193 -18.36 -10.34 -21.35
C PRO A 193 -16.94 -9.97 -20.92
N VAL A 194 -16.73 -8.78 -20.36
CA VAL A 194 -15.38 -8.34 -19.93
C VAL A 194 -15.06 -8.75 -18.50
N LEU A 195 -16.09 -8.83 -17.64
CA LEU A 195 -15.95 -9.24 -16.23
C LEU A 195 -15.93 -10.76 -16.03
N GLN A 196 -16.30 -11.54 -17.05
CA GLN A 196 -16.27 -12.99 -16.98
C GLN A 196 -14.87 -13.47 -16.58
N PRO A 197 -14.73 -14.28 -15.51
CA PRO A 197 -13.45 -14.85 -15.10
C PRO A 197 -12.76 -15.61 -16.23
N THR A 198 -11.46 -15.33 -16.38
CA THR A 198 -10.57 -16.06 -17.29
C THR A 198 -9.54 -16.78 -16.43
N TYR A 199 -9.42 -18.10 -16.61
CA TYR A 199 -8.52 -18.93 -15.83
C TYR A 199 -7.39 -19.44 -16.72
N CYS A 200 -6.14 -19.23 -16.30
CA CYS A 200 -4.97 -19.88 -16.87
C CYS A 200 -4.82 -21.31 -16.35
N LYS A 201 -5.31 -21.58 -15.13
CA LYS A 201 -5.23 -22.90 -14.48
C LYS A 201 -6.59 -23.32 -13.94
N GLN A 202 -6.90 -24.60 -14.11
CA GLN A 202 -8.16 -25.18 -13.67
C GLN A 202 -7.97 -25.93 -12.36
N VAL A 203 -8.73 -25.55 -11.34
CA VAL A 203 -8.79 -26.23 -10.04
C VAL A 203 -10.25 -26.42 -9.70
N GLU A 204 -10.61 -27.61 -9.24
CA GLU A 204 -11.98 -27.88 -8.82
C GLU A 204 -12.36 -26.99 -7.63
N LYS A 205 -13.59 -26.46 -7.63
CA LYS A 205 -14.06 -25.55 -6.58
C LYS A 205 -13.94 -26.15 -5.18
N ALA A 206 -14.29 -27.42 -4.99
CA ALA A 206 -14.20 -28.09 -3.69
C ALA A 206 -12.75 -28.16 -3.16
N VAL A 207 -11.79 -28.39 -4.07
CA VAL A 207 -10.35 -28.37 -3.76
C VAL A 207 -9.93 -26.96 -3.34
N LEU A 208 -10.35 -25.94 -4.10
CA LEU A 208 -10.04 -24.55 -3.82
C LEU A 208 -10.59 -24.09 -2.45
N ASP A 209 -11.86 -24.36 -2.17
CA ASP A 209 -12.51 -23.98 -0.92
C ASP A 209 -11.83 -24.67 0.30
N THR A 210 -11.38 -25.92 0.14
CA THR A 210 -10.65 -26.66 1.17
C THR A 210 -9.28 -26.05 1.44
N ILE A 211 -8.49 -25.81 0.39
CA ILE A 211 -7.16 -25.19 0.51
C ILE A 211 -7.27 -23.78 1.09
N GLU A 212 -8.26 -22.99 0.66
CA GLU A 212 -8.49 -21.63 1.16
C GLU A 212 -8.82 -21.64 2.66
N THR A 213 -9.63 -22.61 3.11
CA THR A 213 -9.95 -22.79 4.54
C THR A 213 -8.70 -23.07 5.38
N TYR A 214 -7.85 -24.01 4.94
CA TYR A 214 -6.58 -24.30 5.63
C TYR A 214 -5.59 -23.13 5.58
N PHE A 215 -5.58 -22.40 4.47
CA PHE A 215 -4.76 -21.19 4.35
C PHE A 215 -5.23 -20.10 5.31
N HIS A 216 -6.54 -19.84 5.41
CA HIS A 216 -7.09 -18.88 6.35
C HIS A 216 -6.76 -19.24 7.80
N ALA A 217 -6.88 -20.51 8.18
CA ALA A 217 -6.46 -20.98 9.50
C ALA A 217 -4.96 -20.70 9.77
N THR A 218 -4.11 -20.93 8.76
CA THR A 218 -2.68 -20.61 8.82
C THR A 218 -2.45 -19.11 9.00
N VAL A 219 -3.14 -18.26 8.22
CA VAL A 219 -3.05 -16.79 8.32
C VAL A 219 -3.48 -16.31 9.72
N LEU A 220 -4.59 -16.84 10.24
CA LEU A 220 -5.11 -16.52 11.57
C LEU A 220 -4.18 -16.96 12.70
N SER A 221 -3.37 -18.01 12.51
CA SER A 221 -2.36 -18.40 13.50
C SER A 221 -1.31 -17.30 13.78
N TYR A 222 -1.08 -16.41 12.81
CA TYR A 222 -0.21 -15.23 12.99
C TYR A 222 -0.89 -14.08 13.74
N SER A 223 -2.22 -14.13 13.93
CA SER A 223 -3.00 -13.06 14.53
C SER A 223 -2.93 -13.09 16.07
N ARG A 224 -1.73 -12.99 16.64
CA ARG A 224 -1.58 -13.00 18.11
C ARG A 224 -2.06 -11.70 18.76
N TYR A 225 -2.05 -10.58 18.03
CA TYR A 225 -2.27 -9.24 18.61
C TYR A 225 -3.20 -8.32 17.80
N CYS A 226 -3.73 -8.78 16.66
CA CYS A 226 -4.59 -7.97 15.82
C CYS A 226 -5.80 -8.79 15.33
N PRO A 227 -7.04 -8.27 15.42
CA PRO A 227 -8.23 -8.96 14.93
C PRO A 227 -8.28 -8.89 13.39
N ILE A 228 -7.45 -9.71 12.73
CA ILE A 228 -7.38 -9.79 11.27
C ILE A 228 -8.61 -10.49 10.67
N ASP A 229 -9.38 -11.20 11.49
CA ASP A 229 -10.67 -11.81 11.15
C ASP A 229 -11.69 -10.77 10.65
N LYS A 230 -11.54 -9.50 11.06
CA LYS A 230 -12.38 -8.39 10.59
C LYS A 230 -11.95 -7.84 9.22
N LEU A 231 -10.81 -8.26 8.70
CA LEU A 231 -10.31 -7.84 7.39
C LEU A 231 -10.82 -8.79 6.29
N LEU A 232 -10.57 -8.43 5.03
CA LEU A 232 -10.66 -9.41 3.96
C LEU A 232 -9.44 -10.33 4.08
N LEU A 233 -9.67 -11.61 4.37
CA LEU A 233 -8.61 -12.63 4.32
C LEU A 233 -8.19 -12.85 2.85
N PRO A 234 -6.93 -13.25 2.60
CA PRO A 234 -6.45 -13.43 1.24
C PRO A 234 -7.25 -14.51 0.53
N GLN A 235 -7.70 -14.21 -0.69
CA GLN A 235 -8.40 -15.17 -1.54
C GLN A 235 -7.41 -15.82 -2.49
N ILE A 236 -7.60 -17.11 -2.76
CA ILE A 236 -6.65 -17.88 -3.59
C ILE A 236 -7.13 -18.05 -5.03
N GLU A 237 -8.42 -17.88 -5.30
CA GLU A 237 -8.96 -17.97 -6.66
C GLU A 237 -8.29 -16.98 -7.65
N PRO A 238 -7.98 -15.73 -7.28
CA PRO A 238 -7.27 -14.80 -8.15
C PRO A 238 -5.91 -15.28 -8.67
N LEU A 239 -5.25 -16.22 -7.98
CA LEU A 239 -4.01 -16.82 -8.48
C LEU A 239 -4.21 -17.65 -9.75
N LEU A 240 -5.45 -18.10 -10.02
CA LEU A 240 -5.76 -18.90 -11.20
C LEU A 240 -5.92 -18.05 -12.47
N GLU A 241 -5.97 -16.72 -12.34
CA GLU A 241 -6.09 -15.79 -13.47
C GLU A 241 -4.77 -15.58 -14.24
N HIS A 242 -3.62 -16.00 -13.67
CA HIS A 242 -2.28 -15.85 -14.29
C HIS A 242 -1.42 -17.10 -14.07
N GLU A 243 -0.51 -17.41 -15.01
CA GLU A 243 0.28 -18.66 -14.97
C GLU A 243 1.25 -18.73 -13.77
N ASP A 244 1.97 -17.64 -13.50
CA ASP A 244 2.99 -17.55 -12.45
C ASP A 244 2.60 -16.52 -11.38
N ALA A 245 1.34 -16.58 -10.97
CA ALA A 245 0.82 -15.67 -9.96
C ALA A 245 1.47 -15.93 -8.59
N GLU A 246 2.06 -14.89 -8.01
CA GLU A 246 2.42 -14.83 -6.60
C GLU A 246 1.79 -13.59 -5.99
N MET A 247 1.12 -13.75 -4.86
CA MET A 247 0.43 -12.67 -4.17
C MET A 247 1.01 -12.46 -2.78
N PHE A 248 0.92 -11.23 -2.28
CA PHE A 248 1.40 -10.87 -0.95
C PHE A 248 0.28 -10.31 -0.09
N TYR A 249 0.04 -10.95 1.05
CA TYR A 249 -0.90 -10.50 2.05
C TYR A 249 -0.16 -9.87 3.23
N ARG A 250 -0.38 -8.57 3.47
CA ARG A 250 0.15 -7.92 4.68
C ARG A 250 -0.62 -8.39 5.89
N VAL A 251 0.09 -8.93 6.88
CA VAL A 251 -0.48 -9.32 8.17
C VAL A 251 -0.22 -8.19 9.18
N PRO A 252 -1.26 -7.47 9.64
CA PRO A 252 -1.10 -6.46 10.68
C PRO A 252 -0.41 -7.03 11.92
N GLY A 253 0.59 -6.31 12.44
CA GLY A 253 1.37 -6.73 13.61
C GLY A 253 2.57 -7.64 13.31
N LEU A 254 2.68 -8.22 12.11
CA LEU A 254 3.81 -9.10 11.74
C LEU A 254 5.04 -8.34 11.21
N TYR A 255 4.96 -7.01 11.02
CA TYR A 255 6.00 -6.20 10.36
C TYR A 255 6.50 -6.83 9.05
N GLY A 256 5.56 -7.39 8.29
CA GLY A 256 5.80 -8.23 7.13
C GLY A 256 4.48 -8.77 6.59
N GLY A 257 4.46 -10.02 6.16
CA GLY A 257 3.27 -10.63 5.59
C GLY A 257 3.53 -12.03 5.07
N ILE A 258 2.60 -12.51 4.25
CA ILE A 258 2.61 -13.85 3.70
C ILE A 258 2.60 -13.72 2.18
N SER A 259 3.64 -14.24 1.54
CA SER A 259 3.60 -14.51 0.10
C SER A 259 2.98 -15.87 -0.16
N TYR A 260 2.16 -15.99 -1.19
CA TYR A 260 1.49 -17.25 -1.51
C TYR A 260 1.32 -17.42 -3.02
N ARG A 261 1.50 -18.66 -3.48
CA ARG A 261 1.37 -19.08 -4.88
C ARG A 261 0.93 -20.54 -4.96
N PHE A 262 0.34 -20.93 -6.08
CA PHE A 262 0.11 -22.34 -6.34
C PHE A 262 1.38 -23.06 -6.82
N ASP A 263 1.44 -24.34 -6.50
CA ASP A 263 2.35 -25.33 -7.01
C ASP A 263 1.52 -26.50 -7.56
N PHE A 264 1.83 -26.92 -8.78
CA PHE A 264 1.08 -27.94 -9.54
C PHE A 264 1.95 -29.15 -9.91
N ASP A 265 3.19 -29.25 -9.39
CA ASP A 265 4.15 -30.26 -9.83
C ASP A 265 3.70 -31.72 -9.56
N GLN A 266 3.19 -32.01 -8.36
CA GLN A 266 2.75 -33.37 -7.97
C GLN A 266 1.25 -33.46 -7.74
N GLU A 267 0.72 -32.50 -6.99
CA GLU A 267 -0.70 -32.32 -6.69
C GLU A 267 -0.93 -30.82 -6.50
N VAL A 268 -2.20 -30.38 -6.53
CA VAL A 268 -2.54 -28.98 -6.31
C VAL A 268 -2.21 -28.59 -4.87
N ALA A 269 -1.20 -27.74 -4.71
CA ALA A 269 -0.76 -27.24 -3.42
C ALA A 269 -0.65 -25.72 -3.43
N LEU A 270 -0.99 -25.08 -2.32
CA LEU A 270 -0.66 -23.68 -2.08
C LEU A 270 0.61 -23.61 -1.23
N ILE A 271 1.63 -22.95 -1.75
CA ILE A 271 2.85 -22.63 -1.01
C ILE A 271 2.68 -21.27 -0.38
N SER A 272 2.84 -21.19 0.94
CA SER A 272 2.68 -19.98 1.73
C SER A 272 3.95 -19.70 2.55
N THR A 273 4.60 -18.58 2.26
CA THR A 273 5.84 -18.15 2.92
C THR A 273 5.60 -16.92 3.78
N GLY A 274 5.67 -17.10 5.10
CA GLY A 274 5.60 -16.00 6.07
C GLY A 274 6.96 -15.30 6.19
N SER A 275 6.96 -13.97 6.21
CA SER A 275 8.15 -13.14 6.40
C SER A 275 7.88 -11.99 7.37
N SER A 276 8.90 -11.62 8.14
CA SER A 276 8.92 -10.40 8.96
C SER A 276 10.25 -9.71 8.82
N ARG A 277 10.26 -8.38 8.77
CA ARG A 277 11.50 -7.60 8.79
C ARG A 277 12.20 -7.61 10.15
N MET A 278 11.51 -8.08 11.19
CA MET A 278 12.04 -8.19 12.55
C MET A 278 12.73 -9.54 12.78
N SER A 279 12.42 -10.56 11.98
CA SER A 279 13.17 -11.80 11.91
C SER A 279 14.17 -11.69 10.76
N TRP A 280 15.45 -12.01 10.99
CA TRP A 280 16.47 -12.07 9.93
C TRP A 280 16.23 -13.27 8.98
N GLY A 281 15.05 -13.42 8.39
CA GLY A 281 14.70 -14.54 7.50
C GLY A 281 13.21 -14.85 7.36
N VAL A 282 12.95 -15.99 6.71
CA VAL A 282 11.62 -16.60 6.54
C VAL A 282 11.10 -17.06 7.91
N LEU A 283 9.88 -16.62 8.27
CA LEU A 283 9.24 -17.02 9.51
C LEU A 283 8.69 -18.43 9.45
N ALA A 284 8.05 -18.81 8.34
CA ALA A 284 7.57 -20.17 8.11
C ALA A 284 7.31 -20.41 6.62
N VAL A 285 7.38 -21.66 6.19
CA VAL A 285 6.97 -22.09 4.85
C VAL A 285 5.97 -23.22 5.01
N HIS A 286 4.75 -23.02 4.53
CA HIS A 286 3.70 -24.02 4.58
C HIS A 286 3.38 -24.53 3.18
N ARG A 287 3.22 -25.85 3.05
CA ARG A 287 2.60 -26.50 1.90
C ARG A 287 1.19 -26.91 2.29
N ILE A 288 0.20 -26.39 1.58
CA ILE A 288 -1.21 -26.56 1.92
C ILE A 288 -1.90 -27.31 0.79
N THR A 289 -2.47 -28.46 1.09
CA THR A 289 -3.22 -29.30 0.14
C THR A 289 -4.58 -29.66 0.70
N VAL A 290 -5.38 -30.41 -0.06
CA VAL A 290 -6.66 -30.93 0.45
C VAL A 290 -6.50 -31.89 1.64
N ASN A 291 -5.31 -32.44 1.83
CA ASN A 291 -5.03 -33.39 2.92
C ASN A 291 -4.57 -32.69 4.21
N GLY A 292 -4.27 -31.39 4.16
CA GLY A 292 -3.87 -30.61 5.34
C GLY A 292 -2.76 -29.60 5.07
N VAL A 293 -2.09 -29.20 6.16
CA VAL A 293 -0.99 -28.21 6.16
C VAL A 293 0.29 -28.89 6.65
N GLU A 294 1.35 -28.79 5.87
CA GLU A 294 2.70 -29.25 6.21
C GLU A 294 3.63 -28.05 6.39
N ASP A 295 4.38 -27.98 7.50
CA ASP A 295 5.46 -27.00 7.68
C ASP A 295 6.75 -27.56 7.07
N LEU A 296 7.27 -26.89 6.04
CA LEU A 296 8.45 -27.35 5.31
C LEU A 296 9.77 -27.02 6.02
N ARG A 297 9.73 -26.38 7.19
CA ARG A 297 10.93 -26.17 8.03
C ARG A 297 11.33 -27.40 8.83
N ASP A 298 10.43 -28.36 9.03
CA ASP A 298 10.66 -29.57 9.81
C ASP A 298 11.33 -30.70 9.00
N ARG A 299 11.99 -30.36 7.88
CA ARG A 299 12.73 -31.30 7.01
C ARG A 299 14.22 -30.95 6.92
#